data_AF-A0A151EJU0-F1
#
_entry.id   AF-A0A151EJU0-F1
#
_cell.length_a   1.000
_cell.length_b   1.000
_cell.length_c   1.000
_cell.angle_alpha   90.00
_cell.angle_beta   90.00
_cell.angle_gamma   90.00
#
_symmetry.space_group_name_H-M   'P 1'
#
loop_
_entity.id
_entity.type
_entity.pdbx_description
1 polymer ?
#
loop_
_entity_poly.entity_id
_entity_poly.type
_entity_poly.pdbx_seq_one_letter_code
_entity_poly.pdbx_strand_id
1 'polypeptide(L)'
;MSKSVIKRNGEKEPFIKEKIVVSAVKAGAPVKIARDIAEKVEEHPEVELKTKWIREFVLKKLKYHNKKWHDNWINYDEGIKRLRKYRA
;
A
#
# COMPACT_ATOMS: atom_id res chain seq x y z
N MET A 1 -3.27 19.54 5.71
CA MET A 1 -1.85 19.59 5.34
C MET A 1 -1.58 18.57 4.24
N SER A 2 -0.79 18.90 3.23
CA SER A 2 -0.43 17.94 2.17
C SER A 2 0.58 16.92 2.69
N LYS A 3 0.24 15.63 2.64
CA LYS A 3 1.12 14.53 3.04
C LYS A 3 2.10 14.16 1.92
N SER A 4 3.26 13.65 2.30
CA SER A 4 4.28 13.15 1.38
C SER A 4 4.62 11.69 1.65
N VAL A 5 5.16 11.02 0.63
CA VAL A 5 5.65 9.65 0.70
C VAL A 5 7.14 9.63 0.39
N ILE A 6 7.92 9.04 1.30
CA ILE A 6 9.35 8.81 1.13
C ILE A 6 9.55 7.44 0.48
N LYS A 7 10.04 7.45 -0.77
CA LYS A 7 10.41 6.24 -1.53
C LYS A 7 11.64 5.58 -0.91
N ARG A 8 11.93 4.35 -1.36
CA ARG A 8 13.08 3.56 -0.89
C ARG A 8 14.43 4.26 -1.11
N ASN A 9 14.56 5.01 -2.20
CA ASN A 9 15.76 5.78 -2.56
C ASN A 9 15.87 7.12 -1.79
N GLY A 10 14.90 7.44 -0.93
CA GLY A 10 14.84 8.71 -0.19
C GLY A 10 14.11 9.85 -0.93
N GLU A 11 13.74 9.65 -2.20
CA GLU A 11 12.96 10.62 -2.97
C GLU A 11 11.58 10.82 -2.35
N LYS A 12 11.12 12.08 -2.29
CA LYS A 12 9.80 12.45 -1.77
C LYS A 12 8.82 12.70 -2.92
N GLU A 13 7.62 12.17 -2.80
CA GLU A 13 6.51 12.48 -3.69
C GLU A 13 5.25 12.84 -2.90
N PRO A 14 4.28 13.56 -3.49
CA PRO A 14 2.99 13.78 -2.85
C PRO A 14 2.28 12.46 -2.55
N PHE A 15 1.63 12.37 -1.38
CA PHE A 15 0.74 11.26 -1.07
C PHE A 15 -0.50 11.34 -1.97
N ILE A 16 -0.79 10.25 -2.67
CA ILE A 16 -1.97 10.13 -3.54
C ILE A 16 -2.74 8.89 -3.09
N LYS A 17 -3.90 9.10 -2.48
CA LYS A 17 -4.78 8.05 -1.92
C LYS A 17 -5.13 6.98 -2.95
N GLU A 18 -5.37 7.41 -4.19
CA GLU A 18 -5.79 6.57 -5.32
C GLU A 18 -4.74 5.52 -5.67
N LYS A 19 -3.44 5.78 -5.44
CA LYS A 19 -2.38 4.78 -5.66
C LYS A 19 -2.60 3.55 -4.79
N ILE A 20 -3.05 3.73 -3.55
CA ILE A 20 -3.35 2.64 -2.61
C ILE A 20 -4.65 1.94 -3.03
N VAL A 21 -5.70 2.71 -3.31
CA VAL A 21 -7.02 2.17 -3.70
C VAL A 21 -6.89 1.28 -4.95
N VAL A 22 -6.26 1.79 -6.02
CA VAL A 22 -6.06 1.04 -7.27
C VAL A 22 -5.26 -0.25 -7.02
N SER A 23 -4.22 -0.18 -6.18
CA SER A 23 -3.39 -1.36 -5.90
C SER A 23 -4.17 -2.42 -5.10
N ALA A 24 -4.99 -2.01 -4.13
CA ALA A 24 -5.83 -2.92 -3.34
C ALA A 24 -6.94 -3.56 -4.20
N VAL A 25 -7.56 -2.78 -5.08
CA VAL A 25 -8.57 -3.29 -6.03
C VAL A 25 -7.96 -4.28 -7.02
N LYS A 26 -6.76 -4.00 -7.56
CA LYS A 26 -6.03 -4.95 -8.41
C LYS A 26 -5.69 -6.25 -7.69
N ALA A 27 -5.52 -6.21 -6.38
CA ALA A 27 -5.33 -7.41 -5.55
C ALA A 27 -6.63 -8.18 -5.28
N GLY A 28 -7.79 -7.64 -5.68
CA GLY A 28 -9.10 -8.25 -5.57
C GLY A 28 -9.98 -7.71 -4.43
N ALA A 29 -9.54 -6.67 -3.71
CA ALA A 29 -10.36 -6.05 -2.68
C ALA A 29 -11.52 -5.25 -3.28
N PRO A 30 -12.73 -5.28 -2.68
CA PRO A 30 -13.81 -4.39 -3.06
C PRO A 30 -13.40 -2.92 -2.90
N VAL A 31 -13.91 -2.04 -3.76
CA VAL A 31 -13.58 -0.61 -3.77
C VAL A 31 -13.82 0.04 -2.40
N LYS A 32 -14.90 -0.34 -1.70
CA LYS A 32 -15.21 0.16 -0.35
C LYS A 32 -14.08 -0.15 0.64
N ILE A 33 -13.67 -1.42 0.75
CA ILE A 33 -12.58 -1.84 1.63
C ILE A 33 -11.25 -1.17 1.22
N ALA A 34 -10.98 -1.06 -0.08
CA ALA A 34 -9.78 -0.40 -0.57
C ALA A 34 -9.72 1.09 -0.17
N ARG A 35 -10.84 1.81 -0.24
CA ARG A 35 -10.97 3.21 0.23
C ARG A 35 -10.79 3.31 1.74
N ASP A 36 -11.45 2.46 2.52
CA ASP A 36 -11.33 2.44 3.99
C ASP A 36 -9.88 2.18 4.44
N ILE A 37 -9.14 1.32 3.74
CA ILE A 37 -7.72 1.08 4.02
C ILE A 37 -6.88 2.32 3.68
N ALA A 38 -7.14 2.96 2.54
CA ALA A 38 -6.41 4.14 2.11
C ALA A 38 -6.67 5.36 3.03
N GLU A 39 -7.89 5.50 3.54
CA GLU A 39 -8.27 6.51 4.56
C GLU A 39 -7.46 6.34 5.83
N LYS A 40 -7.36 5.11 6.33
CA LYS A 40 -6.56 4.85 7.55
C LYS A 40 -5.06 5.15 7.37
N VAL A 41 -4.54 5.06 6.15
CA VAL A 41 -3.16 5.49 5.84
C VAL A 41 -3.08 7.02 5.82
N GLU A 42 -4.07 7.68 5.23
CA GLU A 42 -4.17 9.14 5.16
C GLU A 42 -4.34 9.76 6.57
N GLU A 43 -5.09 9.14 7.47
CA GLU A 43 -5.32 9.58 8.85
C GLU A 43 -4.10 9.45 9.78
N HIS A 44 -3.00 8.83 9.32
CA HIS A 44 -1.79 8.67 10.14
C HIS A 44 -1.31 10.04 10.68
N PRO A 45 -0.78 10.17 11.90
CA PRO A 45 -0.38 11.49 12.41
C PRO A 45 0.82 12.10 11.66
N GLU A 46 1.70 11.28 11.09
CA GLU A 46 2.88 11.76 10.37
C GLU A 46 2.54 12.36 9.01
N VAL A 47 3.18 13.50 8.69
CA VAL A 47 3.08 14.19 7.39
C VAL A 47 3.87 13.45 6.31
N GLU A 48 5.00 12.85 6.66
CA GLU A 48 5.87 12.11 5.75
C GLU A 48 5.82 10.61 6.05
N LEU A 49 5.33 9.82 5.10
CA LEU A 49 5.16 8.37 5.27
C LEU A 49 6.15 7.58 4.42
N LYS A 50 6.80 6.57 4.99
CA LYS A 50 7.68 5.69 4.20
C LYS A 50 6.85 4.74 3.35
N THR A 51 7.20 4.56 2.06
CA THR A 51 6.53 3.58 1.18
C THR A 51 6.54 2.17 1.77
N LYS A 52 7.61 1.79 2.49
CA LYS A 52 7.72 0.49 3.17
C LYS A 52 6.61 0.31 4.22
N TRP A 53 6.39 1.33 5.06
CA TRP A 53 5.36 1.28 6.09
C TRP A 53 3.95 1.21 5.50
N ILE A 54 3.65 2.06 4.49
CA ILE A 54 2.35 2.05 3.80
C ILE A 54 2.07 0.66 3.25
N ARG A 55 3.06 0.05 2.57
CA ARG A 55 2.95 -1.30 2.01
C ARG A 55 2.60 -2.32 3.09
N GLU A 56 3.38 -2.36 4.18
CA GLU A 56 3.19 -3.32 5.27
C GLU A 56 1.82 -3.16 5.93
N PHE A 57 1.38 -1.92 6.15
CA PHE A 57 0.06 -1.61 6.69
C PHE A 57 -1.06 -2.13 5.79
N VAL A 58 -1.01 -1.81 4.49
CA VAL A 58 -2.03 -2.23 3.51
C VAL A 58 -2.08 -3.75 3.41
N LEU A 59 -0.94 -4.43 3.30
CA LEU A 59 -0.88 -5.89 3.26
C LEU A 59 -1.46 -6.53 4.53
N LYS A 60 -1.15 -5.98 5.72
CA LYS A 60 -1.72 -6.45 6.99
C LYS A 60 -3.24 -6.32 7.01
N LYS A 61 -3.79 -5.19 6.54
CA LYS A 61 -5.25 -4.97 6.48
C LYS A 61 -5.91 -5.88 5.44
N LEU A 62 -5.32 -6.04 4.26
CA LEU A 62 -5.81 -6.98 3.26
C LEU A 62 -5.85 -8.40 3.81
N LYS A 63 -4.78 -8.85 4.47
CA LYS A 63 -4.72 -10.18 5.09
C LYS A 63 -5.79 -10.38 6.16
N TYR A 64 -6.06 -9.34 6.97
CA TYR A 64 -7.12 -9.35 7.99
C TYR A 64 -8.50 -9.54 7.37
N HIS A 65 -8.80 -8.87 6.26
CA HIS A 65 -10.10 -9.02 5.58
C HIS A 65 -10.19 -10.31 4.75
N ASN A 66 -9.15 -10.64 4.00
CA ASN A 66 -9.06 -11.84 3.18
C ASN A 66 -7.60 -12.15 2.81
N LYS A 67 -7.10 -13.30 3.28
CA LYS A 67 -5.74 -13.76 2.98
C LYS A 67 -5.44 -13.81 1.46
N LYS A 68 -6.42 -14.15 0.62
CA LYS A 68 -6.24 -14.21 -0.84
C LYS A 68 -5.87 -12.85 -1.45
N TRP A 69 -6.43 -11.75 -0.94
CA TRP A 69 -6.10 -10.40 -1.45
C TRP A 69 -4.66 -10.01 -1.10
N HIS A 70 -4.21 -10.34 0.10
CA HIS A 70 -2.81 -10.20 0.47
C HIS A 70 -1.91 -10.99 -0.48
N ASP A 71 -2.21 -12.27 -0.69
CA ASP A 71 -1.39 -13.15 -1.51
C ASP A 71 -1.34 -12.70 -2.99
N ASN A 72 -2.47 -12.25 -3.54
CA ASN A 72 -2.55 -11.65 -4.87
C ASN A 72 -1.64 -10.42 -5.02
N TRP A 73 -1.64 -9.54 -4.01
CA TRP A 73 -0.77 -8.37 -4.00
C TRP A 73 0.71 -8.79 -3.99
N ILE A 74 1.09 -9.71 -3.09
CA ILE A 74 2.48 -10.21 -3.00
C ILE A 74 2.92 -10.80 -4.34
N ASN A 75 2.10 -11.67 -4.94
CA ASN A 75 2.39 -12.30 -6.22
C ASN A 75 2.57 -11.25 -7.34
N TYR A 76 1.75 -10.20 -7.37
CA TYR A 76 1.88 -9.12 -8.35
C TYR A 76 3.21 -8.36 -8.20
N ASP A 77 3.61 -8.06 -6.97
CA ASP A 77 4.86 -7.36 -6.70
C ASP A 77 6.10 -8.22 -6.99
N GLU A 78 6.06 -9.50 -6.66
CA GLU A 78 7.16 -10.45 -6.92
C GLU A 78 7.29 -10.77 -8.41
N GLY A 79 6.18 -11.04 -9.08
CA GLY A 79 6.15 -11.48 -10.48
C GLY A 79 6.33 -10.34 -11.49
N ILE A 80 5.53 -9.28 -11.40
CA ILE A 80 5.47 -8.23 -12.43
C ILE A 80 6.44 -7.10 -12.15
N LYS A 81 6.53 -6.63 -10.90
CA LYS A 81 7.46 -5.54 -10.57
C LYS A 81 8.90 -6.01 -10.34
N ARG A 82 9.16 -7.32 -10.46
CA ARG A 82 10.47 -7.95 -10.16
C ARG A 82 11.03 -7.50 -8.82
N LEU A 83 10.17 -7.24 -7.83
CA LEU A 83 10.59 -6.79 -6.52
C LEU A 83 11.10 -7.97 -5.68
N ARG A 84 12.07 -8.75 -6.18
CA ARG A 84 12.81 -9.76 -5.39
C ARG A 84 13.49 -9.16 -4.15
N LYS A 85 13.60 -7.83 -4.09
CA LYS A 85 14.25 -7.03 -3.03
C LYS A 85 13.40 -6.75 -1.78
N TYR A 86 12.26 -7.42 -1.56
CA TYR A 86 11.50 -7.39 -0.28
C TYR A 86 11.67 -8.65 0.58
N ARG A 87 12.44 -9.64 0.12
CA ARG A 87 12.98 -10.65 1.04
C ARG A 87 14.04 -9.95 1.89
N ALA A 88 13.72 -9.78 3.17
CA ALA A 88 14.73 -9.59 4.21
C ALA A 88 15.53 -10.89 4.33
#